data_AF-A0AAD2JNZ0-F1
#
_entry.id   AF-A0AAD2JNZ0-F1
#
_cell.length_a   1.000
_cell.length_b   1.000
_cell.length_c   1.000
_cell.angle_alpha   90.00
_cell.angle_beta   90.00
_cell.angle_gamma   90.00
#
_symmetry.space_group_name_H-M   'P 1'
#
loop_
_entity.id
_entity.type
_entity.pdbx_description
1 polymer ?
#
loop_
_entity_poly.entity_id
_entity_poly.type
_entity_poly.pdbx_seq_one_letter_code
_entity_poly.pdbx_strand_id
1 'polypeptide(L)'
;TCEDIYPPPKEIAEALQDAGVPSKSAKGEMKYNYPKLNKLAKKLFKGITTHFQDTGLGQNLARDSAPLLKAIIFCRRQISVTEAHPLFQPYGKDRMVFIIDNCEKTCGLQRPVMHFRTLTEQKKSKTKGFRSGDDGLRLGLCMLLPEYRSAVGLVLSGKKDRKMMDQSCDPSLALFEKIYDEAFMKRDRSFESLSEDYWKEMAELPQDKDRWNPNNPSIFEHKRGGAWLKETWERYLRPRYKAALGKWNKETGGGQGKPANFYRYCGKQCDEWLVWVFIKDMEKNFLLASPTGGQMPAHISVEAGFESESEDDDVRSTSSSSSVSSSGKRRANYNKKMAKRKKANRKETAVKLAAADQQYSKISRMIDVAENLMKSMQSNMVANKTDTVASFVAEVDVCFEKLNNTAHLESMSPDSKESYKRFWNSRRKSYMARVKEADQNGLFGDD
;
A
#
# COMPACT_ATOMS: atom_id res chain seq x y z
N THR A 1 -26.25 -4.38 -16.77
CA THR A 1 -25.13 -3.94 -17.64
C THR A 1 -24.38 -2.82 -16.93
N CYS A 2 -23.08 -2.61 -17.18
CA CYS A 2 -22.32 -1.53 -16.51
C CYS A 2 -22.61 -0.12 -17.08
N GLU A 3 -23.66 0.04 -17.90
CA GLU A 3 -23.95 1.27 -18.64
C GLU A 3 -24.34 2.42 -17.69
N ASP A 4 -25.05 2.11 -16.61
CA ASP A 4 -25.51 3.07 -15.59
C ASP A 4 -24.38 3.79 -14.83
N ILE A 5 -23.15 3.28 -14.91
CA ILE A 5 -21.97 3.90 -14.29
C ILE A 5 -21.50 5.12 -15.09
N TYR A 6 -21.72 5.11 -16.40
CA TYR A 6 -21.16 6.11 -17.30
C TYR A 6 -22.09 7.32 -17.45
N PRO A 7 -21.56 8.56 -17.36
CA PRO A 7 -22.33 9.74 -17.71
C PRO A 7 -22.76 9.74 -19.19
N PRO A 8 -23.68 10.64 -19.59
CA PRO A 8 -24.08 10.75 -20.99
C PRO A 8 -22.88 10.96 -21.94
N PRO A 9 -22.87 10.37 -23.15
CA PRO A 9 -21.75 10.45 -24.09
C PRO A 9 -21.25 11.87 -24.38
N LYS A 10 -22.17 12.84 -24.54
CA LYS A 10 -21.82 14.25 -24.76
C LYS A 10 -21.03 14.85 -23.59
N GLU A 11 -21.41 14.50 -22.35
CA GLU A 11 -20.67 14.96 -21.16
C GLU A 11 -19.26 14.37 -21.13
N ILE A 12 -19.12 13.08 -21.49
CA ILE A 12 -17.82 12.42 -21.54
C ILE A 12 -16.93 13.05 -22.61
N ALA A 13 -17.45 13.22 -23.84
CA ALA A 13 -16.73 13.80 -24.96
C ALA A 13 -16.23 15.22 -24.65
N GLU A 14 -17.06 16.05 -24.01
CA GLU A 14 -16.67 17.40 -23.59
C GLU A 14 -15.57 17.37 -22.51
N ALA A 15 -15.70 16.48 -21.52
CA ALA A 15 -14.72 16.37 -20.43
C ALA A 15 -13.36 15.87 -20.92
N LEU A 16 -13.32 14.99 -21.94
CA LEU A 16 -12.07 14.51 -22.52
C LEU A 16 -11.23 15.63 -23.15
N GLN A 17 -11.86 16.72 -23.60
CA GLN A 17 -11.19 17.89 -24.19
C GLN A 17 -10.52 18.83 -23.18
N ASP A 18 -10.48 18.48 -21.90
CA ASP A 18 -9.83 19.29 -20.87
C ASP A 18 -8.32 19.43 -21.13
N ALA A 19 -7.86 20.61 -21.55
CA ALA A 19 -6.44 20.88 -21.77
C ALA A 19 -5.62 20.85 -20.45
N GLY A 20 -6.29 21.00 -19.31
CA GLY A 20 -5.66 21.17 -18.02
C GLY A 20 -5.10 22.57 -17.81
N VAL A 21 -5.07 22.99 -16.54
CA VAL A 21 -4.51 24.26 -16.09
C VAL A 21 -3.14 23.97 -15.46
N PRO A 22 -2.04 24.57 -15.97
CA PRO A 22 -0.73 24.40 -15.37
C PRO A 22 -0.70 25.01 -13.96
N SER A 23 -0.09 24.31 -13.03
CA SER A 23 0.10 24.71 -11.64
C SER A 23 1.51 24.35 -11.19
N LYS A 24 2.18 25.27 -10.51
CA LYS A 24 3.52 24.98 -9.95
C LYS A 24 3.33 24.28 -8.61
N SER A 25 3.90 23.09 -8.48
CA SER A 25 3.97 22.42 -7.18
C SER A 25 4.94 23.16 -6.24
N ALA A 26 4.84 22.91 -4.93
CA ALA A 26 5.80 23.43 -3.95
C ALA A 26 7.27 23.03 -4.22
N LYS A 27 7.50 22.04 -5.10
CA LYS A 27 8.84 21.61 -5.53
C LYS A 27 9.31 22.26 -6.84
N GLY A 28 8.50 23.12 -7.45
CA GLY A 28 8.77 23.73 -8.76
C GLY A 28 8.40 22.85 -9.95
N GLU A 29 8.01 21.58 -9.75
CA GLU A 29 7.51 20.72 -10.83
C GLU A 29 6.17 21.27 -11.34
N MET A 30 6.04 21.39 -12.66
CA MET A 30 4.79 21.73 -13.33
C MET A 30 3.81 20.57 -13.22
N LYS A 31 2.61 20.85 -12.71
CA LYS A 31 1.50 19.91 -12.59
C LYS A 31 0.30 20.46 -13.32
N TYR A 32 -0.37 19.63 -14.10
CA TYR A 32 -1.62 20.02 -14.76
C TYR A 32 -2.80 19.60 -13.89
N ASN A 33 -3.68 20.55 -13.60
CA ASN A 33 -4.97 20.29 -12.98
C ASN A 33 -6.02 20.17 -14.08
N TYR A 34 -6.82 19.11 -14.11
CA TYR A 34 -7.84 18.88 -15.13
C TYR A 34 -9.25 18.95 -14.49
N PRO A 35 -9.89 20.13 -14.37
CA PRO A 35 -11.13 20.27 -13.62
C PRO A 35 -12.29 19.46 -14.19
N LYS A 36 -12.44 19.39 -15.53
CA LYS A 36 -13.52 18.64 -16.17
C LYS A 36 -13.28 17.14 -16.07
N LEU A 37 -12.04 16.68 -16.29
CA LEU A 37 -11.71 15.26 -16.07
C LEU A 37 -11.85 14.85 -14.60
N ASN A 38 -11.52 15.73 -13.66
CA ASN A 38 -11.70 15.47 -12.24
C ASN A 38 -13.19 15.36 -11.88
N LYS A 39 -14.04 16.22 -12.44
CA LYS A 39 -15.51 16.11 -12.30
C LYS A 39 -16.03 14.78 -12.87
N LEU A 40 -15.56 14.39 -14.06
CA LEU A 40 -15.89 13.10 -14.68
C LEU A 40 -15.44 11.92 -13.81
N ALA A 41 -14.20 11.92 -13.32
CA ALA A 41 -13.67 10.87 -12.46
C ALA A 41 -14.45 10.72 -11.15
N LYS A 42 -14.88 11.82 -10.52
CA LYS A 42 -15.73 11.78 -9.33
C LYS A 42 -17.11 11.19 -9.62
N LYS A 43 -17.74 11.54 -10.75
CA LYS A 43 -19.02 10.96 -11.18
C LYS A 43 -18.90 9.45 -11.41
N LEU A 44 -17.90 9.02 -12.18
CA LEU A 44 -17.63 7.61 -12.42
C LEU A 44 -17.35 6.85 -11.13
N PHE A 45 -16.54 7.41 -10.23
CA PHE A 45 -16.27 6.80 -8.94
C PHE A 45 -17.55 6.58 -8.12
N LYS A 46 -18.45 7.58 -8.08
CA LYS A 46 -19.75 7.45 -7.42
C LYS A 46 -20.58 6.32 -8.05
N GLY A 47 -20.64 6.26 -9.39
CA GLY A 47 -21.31 5.18 -10.12
C GLY A 47 -20.74 3.80 -9.77
N ILE A 48 -19.41 3.66 -9.77
CA ILE A 48 -18.71 2.41 -9.39
C ILE A 48 -19.07 2.02 -7.94
N THR A 49 -19.02 2.96 -6.99
CA THR A 49 -19.34 2.65 -5.59
C THR A 49 -20.79 2.23 -5.38
N THR A 50 -21.72 2.85 -6.11
CA THR A 50 -23.15 2.51 -6.02
C THR A 50 -23.43 1.14 -6.63
N HIS A 51 -22.88 0.85 -7.81
CA HIS A 51 -23.17 -0.39 -8.53
C HIS A 51 -22.47 -1.63 -7.99
N PHE A 52 -21.22 -1.50 -7.52
CA PHE A 52 -20.43 -2.66 -7.10
C PHE A 52 -20.43 -2.91 -5.59
N GLN A 53 -21.01 -2.02 -4.78
CA GLN A 53 -21.02 -2.09 -3.30
C GLN A 53 -19.65 -2.49 -2.73
N ASP A 54 -18.58 -1.99 -3.34
CA ASP A 54 -17.24 -2.51 -3.15
C ASP A 54 -16.73 -2.16 -1.74
N THR A 55 -16.77 -3.12 -0.81
CA THR A 55 -16.50 -2.96 0.66
C THR A 55 -15.10 -2.46 1.04
N GLY A 56 -14.26 -2.08 0.07
CA GLY A 56 -12.92 -1.55 0.30
C GLY A 56 -12.60 -0.23 -0.40
N LEU A 57 -13.57 0.42 -1.05
CA LEU A 57 -13.40 1.80 -1.51
C LEU A 57 -13.68 2.74 -0.33
N GLY A 58 -12.80 3.72 -0.11
CA GLY A 58 -12.99 4.68 0.97
C GLY A 58 -14.16 5.63 0.68
N GLN A 59 -14.68 6.25 1.74
CA GLN A 59 -15.75 7.26 1.64
C GLN A 59 -15.24 8.63 1.15
N ASN A 60 -13.92 8.82 1.04
CA ASN A 60 -13.36 10.12 0.67
C ASN A 60 -13.29 10.26 -0.86
N LEU A 61 -14.38 10.77 -1.43
CA LEU A 61 -14.55 10.94 -2.87
C LEU A 61 -13.36 11.64 -3.56
N ALA A 62 -12.79 12.67 -2.95
CA ALA A 62 -11.69 13.44 -3.54
C ALA A 62 -10.38 12.63 -3.59
N ARG A 63 -10.08 11.89 -2.51
CA ARG A 63 -8.87 11.06 -2.44
C ARG A 63 -8.99 9.80 -3.31
N ASP A 64 -10.15 9.18 -3.28
CA ASP A 64 -10.33 7.82 -3.79
C ASP A 64 -10.67 7.81 -5.30
N SER A 65 -11.14 8.93 -5.86
CA SER A 65 -11.28 9.14 -7.32
C SER A 65 -9.97 9.51 -8.04
N ALA A 66 -8.92 9.93 -7.31
CA ALA A 66 -7.66 10.36 -7.91
C ALA A 66 -6.94 9.29 -8.75
N PRO A 67 -6.92 7.99 -8.35
CA PRO A 67 -6.37 6.93 -9.20
C PRO A 67 -7.16 6.73 -10.50
N LEU A 68 -8.49 6.89 -10.47
CA LEU A 68 -9.34 6.80 -11.66
C LEU A 68 -9.06 7.97 -12.62
N LEU A 69 -8.91 9.20 -12.10
CA LEU A 69 -8.48 10.36 -12.90
C LEU A 69 -7.15 10.09 -13.61
N LYS A 70 -6.16 9.52 -12.92
CA LYS A 70 -4.88 9.16 -13.53
C LYS A 70 -5.04 8.11 -14.64
N ALA A 71 -5.88 7.11 -14.44
CA ALA A 71 -6.16 6.10 -15.45
C ALA A 71 -6.82 6.73 -16.70
N ILE A 72 -7.79 7.64 -16.52
CA ILE A 72 -8.43 8.37 -17.62
C ILE A 72 -7.40 9.19 -18.40
N ILE A 73 -6.53 9.94 -17.73
CA ILE A 73 -5.48 10.73 -18.37
C ILE A 73 -4.51 9.82 -19.14
N PHE A 74 -4.11 8.69 -18.54
CA PHE A 74 -3.20 7.73 -19.16
C PHE A 74 -3.79 7.07 -20.43
N CYS A 75 -5.08 6.74 -20.42
CA CYS A 75 -5.75 6.16 -21.58
C CYS A 75 -6.15 7.19 -22.65
N ARG A 76 -6.02 8.48 -22.37
CA ARG A 76 -6.39 9.56 -23.30
C ARG A 76 -5.32 9.72 -24.37
N ARG A 77 -5.74 9.71 -25.63
CA ARG A 77 -4.91 9.98 -26.81
C ARG A 77 -5.52 11.09 -27.66
N GLN A 78 -4.70 11.69 -28.50
CA GLN A 78 -5.12 12.72 -29.45
C GLN A 78 -5.18 12.09 -30.85
N ILE A 79 -6.25 12.33 -31.58
CA ILE A 79 -6.43 11.83 -32.96
C ILE A 79 -6.93 12.95 -33.88
N SER A 80 -6.87 12.73 -35.19
CA SER A 80 -7.47 13.64 -36.16
C SER A 80 -8.99 13.67 -36.03
N VAL A 81 -9.61 14.85 -36.18
CA VAL A 81 -11.06 15.02 -36.19
C VAL A 81 -11.71 14.21 -37.32
N THR A 82 -11.02 14.03 -38.45
CA THR A 82 -11.52 13.24 -39.59
C THR A 82 -11.60 11.74 -39.30
N GLU A 83 -10.80 11.25 -38.34
CA GLU A 83 -10.78 9.85 -37.91
C GLU A 83 -11.71 9.61 -36.70
N ALA A 84 -12.20 10.69 -36.08
CA ALA A 84 -13.03 10.63 -34.91
C ALA A 84 -14.50 10.37 -35.27
N HIS A 85 -15.18 9.59 -34.43
CA HIS A 85 -16.62 9.36 -34.50
C HIS A 85 -17.36 10.72 -34.51
N PRO A 86 -18.49 10.86 -35.25
CA PRO A 86 -19.24 12.12 -35.36
C PRO A 86 -19.54 12.80 -34.02
N LEU A 87 -19.74 12.02 -32.95
CA LEU A 87 -19.91 12.52 -31.57
C LEU A 87 -18.77 13.47 -31.12
N PHE A 88 -17.52 13.20 -31.53
CA PHE A 88 -16.35 13.97 -31.10
C PHE A 88 -16.00 15.14 -32.01
N GLN A 89 -16.49 15.13 -33.26
CA GLN A 89 -16.14 16.14 -34.27
C GLN A 89 -16.47 17.59 -33.84
N PRO A 90 -17.61 17.88 -33.17
CA PRO A 90 -17.92 19.24 -32.68
C PRO A 90 -16.90 19.79 -31.68
N TYR A 91 -16.10 18.92 -31.06
CA TYR A 91 -15.14 19.29 -30.03
C TYR A 91 -13.71 19.43 -30.56
N GLY A 92 -13.51 19.28 -31.87
CA GLY A 92 -12.21 19.39 -32.52
C GLY A 92 -11.58 20.77 -32.39
N LYS A 93 -10.29 20.82 -32.04
CA LYS A 93 -9.46 22.02 -32.05
C LYS A 93 -8.19 21.74 -32.83
N ASP A 94 -7.83 22.62 -33.75
CA ASP A 94 -6.65 22.46 -34.61
C ASP A 94 -6.65 21.13 -35.37
N ARG A 95 -7.84 20.70 -35.82
CA ARG A 95 -8.09 19.41 -36.50
C ARG A 95 -7.81 18.18 -35.65
N MET A 96 -7.65 18.34 -34.33
CA MET A 96 -7.39 17.25 -33.40
C MET A 96 -8.44 17.20 -32.29
N VAL A 97 -8.65 16.00 -31.74
CA VAL A 97 -9.56 15.77 -30.62
C VAL A 97 -8.98 14.73 -29.66
N PHE A 98 -9.23 14.89 -28.36
CA PHE A 98 -8.85 13.91 -27.36
C PHE A 98 -9.93 12.84 -27.20
N ILE A 99 -9.55 11.57 -27.34
CA ILE A 99 -10.43 10.42 -27.11
C ILE A 99 -9.71 9.36 -26.26
N ILE A 100 -10.46 8.41 -25.70
CA ILE A 100 -9.88 7.15 -25.19
C ILE A 100 -10.09 6.05 -26.23
N ASP A 101 -11.34 5.89 -26.68
CA ASP A 101 -11.71 4.95 -27.73
C ASP A 101 -12.80 5.55 -28.62
N ASN A 102 -12.88 5.10 -29.88
CA ASN A 102 -13.80 5.66 -30.87
C ASN A 102 -15.19 5.00 -30.78
N CYS A 103 -15.75 4.95 -29.56
CA CYS A 103 -17.01 4.30 -29.25
C CYS A 103 -18.03 5.32 -28.74
N GLU A 104 -19.20 5.37 -29.35
CA GLU A 104 -20.25 6.33 -29.01
C GLU A 104 -20.77 6.17 -27.58
N LYS A 105 -21.06 4.93 -27.16
CA LYS A 105 -21.78 4.67 -25.91
C LYS A 105 -20.99 5.05 -24.65
N THR A 106 -19.72 4.67 -24.59
CA THR A 106 -18.88 4.82 -23.38
C THR A 106 -17.65 5.70 -23.59
N CYS A 107 -17.38 6.13 -24.83
CA CYS A 107 -16.19 6.89 -25.20
C CYS A 107 -14.86 6.22 -24.78
N GLY A 108 -14.85 4.90 -24.58
CA GLY A 108 -13.67 4.15 -24.14
C GLY A 108 -13.45 4.09 -22.62
N LEU A 109 -14.33 4.68 -21.80
CA LEU A 109 -14.17 4.74 -20.34
C LEU A 109 -14.16 3.36 -19.65
N GLN A 110 -14.61 2.30 -20.32
CA GLN A 110 -14.48 0.93 -19.81
C GLN A 110 -13.02 0.56 -19.52
N ARG A 111 -12.05 1.04 -20.32
CA ARG A 111 -10.62 0.74 -20.13
C ARG A 111 -10.08 1.30 -18.81
N PRO A 112 -10.16 2.63 -18.53
CA PRO A 112 -9.68 3.17 -17.27
C PRO A 112 -10.48 2.67 -16.06
N VAL A 113 -11.78 2.38 -16.20
CA VAL A 113 -12.58 1.78 -15.12
C VAL A 113 -12.08 0.38 -14.79
N MET A 114 -11.86 -0.49 -15.78
CA MET A 114 -11.31 -1.83 -15.59
C MET A 114 -9.90 -1.80 -14.99
N HIS A 115 -9.05 -0.88 -15.47
CA HIS A 115 -7.71 -0.69 -14.91
C HIS A 115 -7.77 -0.24 -13.44
N PHE A 116 -8.64 0.73 -13.12
CA PHE A 116 -8.86 1.18 -11.75
C PHE A 116 -9.33 0.05 -10.82
N ARG A 117 -10.28 -0.78 -11.28
CA ARG A 117 -10.76 -1.94 -10.53
C ARG A 117 -9.66 -2.96 -10.30
N THR A 118 -8.91 -3.32 -11.35
CA THR A 118 -7.79 -4.25 -11.27
C THR A 118 -6.75 -3.77 -10.27
N LEU A 119 -6.37 -2.49 -10.31
CA LEU A 119 -5.43 -1.91 -9.34
C LEU A 119 -6.00 -1.91 -7.91
N THR A 120 -7.30 -1.68 -7.75
CA THR A 120 -7.97 -1.71 -6.46
C THR A 120 -8.02 -3.12 -5.89
N GLU A 121 -8.35 -4.12 -6.72
CA GLU A 121 -8.34 -5.53 -6.36
C GLU A 121 -6.93 -6.02 -6.04
N GLN A 122 -5.92 -5.63 -6.82
CA GLN A 122 -4.53 -5.90 -6.50
C GLN A 122 -4.08 -5.25 -5.20
N LYS A 123 -4.54 -4.03 -4.90
CA LYS A 123 -4.29 -3.40 -3.61
C LYS A 123 -5.01 -4.15 -2.50
N LYS A 124 -6.26 -4.57 -2.70
CA LYS A 124 -7.01 -5.40 -1.75
C LYS A 124 -6.30 -6.72 -1.51
N SER A 125 -5.84 -7.44 -2.54
CA SER A 125 -5.14 -8.72 -2.41
C SER A 125 -3.75 -8.56 -1.78
N LYS A 126 -3.00 -7.51 -2.14
CA LYS A 126 -1.72 -7.19 -1.48
C LYS A 126 -1.89 -6.79 -0.01
N THR A 127 -2.94 -6.04 0.31
CA THR A 127 -3.25 -5.65 1.70
C THR A 127 -3.77 -6.85 2.50
N LYS A 128 -4.60 -7.69 1.87
CA LYS A 128 -5.02 -9.02 2.32
C LYS A 128 -3.98 -10.09 1.99
N GLY A 129 -2.68 -9.79 2.04
CA GLY A 129 -1.66 -10.83 2.00
C GLY A 129 -1.78 -11.65 3.28
N PHE A 130 -2.75 -12.57 3.36
CA PHE A 130 -3.09 -13.48 4.46
C PHE A 130 -2.66 -12.95 5.83
N ARG A 131 -3.25 -11.84 6.29
CA ARG A 131 -3.07 -11.33 7.67
C ARG A 131 -4.36 -11.60 8.43
N SER A 132 -4.35 -12.63 9.27
CA SER A 132 -5.41 -12.93 10.22
C SER A 132 -5.24 -12.14 11.52
N GLY A 133 -6.28 -12.17 12.37
CA GLY A 133 -6.14 -11.69 13.75
C GLY A 133 -5.03 -12.45 14.49
N ASP A 134 -4.91 -13.76 14.24
CA ASP A 134 -3.86 -14.60 14.82
C ASP A 134 -2.45 -14.16 14.41
N ASP A 135 -2.24 -13.77 13.16
CA ASP A 135 -0.95 -13.23 12.70
C ASP A 135 -0.60 -11.93 13.43
N GLY A 136 -1.59 -11.04 13.58
CA GLY A 136 -1.44 -9.79 14.31
C GLY A 136 -1.16 -10.02 15.79
N LEU A 137 -1.91 -10.92 16.41
CA LEU A 137 -1.79 -11.28 17.81
C LEU A 137 -0.41 -11.89 18.09
N ARG A 138 -0.02 -12.94 17.35
CA ARG A 138 1.29 -13.59 17.51
C ARG A 138 2.44 -12.60 17.32
N LEU A 139 2.35 -11.73 16.32
CA LEU A 139 3.35 -10.67 16.11
C LEU A 139 3.44 -9.71 17.30
N GLY A 140 2.29 -9.25 17.81
CA GLY A 140 2.25 -8.38 18.99
C GLY A 140 2.94 -9.02 20.20
N LEU A 141 2.63 -10.29 20.46
CA LEU A 141 3.25 -11.06 21.55
C LEU A 141 4.75 -11.27 21.33
N CYS A 142 5.18 -11.57 20.10
CA CYS A 142 6.60 -11.68 19.76
C CYS A 142 7.35 -10.36 20.06
N MET A 143 6.78 -9.21 19.70
CA MET A 143 7.41 -7.91 19.95
C MET A 143 7.50 -7.55 21.44
N LEU A 144 6.69 -8.19 22.29
CA LEU A 144 6.66 -7.99 23.74
C LEU A 144 7.62 -8.92 24.51
N LEU A 145 8.32 -9.81 23.81
CA LEU A 145 9.30 -10.69 24.44
C LEU A 145 10.47 -9.87 25.03
N PRO A 146 10.97 -10.25 26.22
CA PRO A 146 12.04 -9.51 26.89
C PRO A 146 13.29 -9.32 26.03
N GLU A 147 13.65 -10.33 25.24
CA GLU A 147 14.81 -10.35 24.35
C GLU A 147 14.77 -9.29 23.23
N TYR A 148 13.57 -8.83 22.82
CA TYR A 148 13.41 -7.80 21.79
C TYR A 148 13.04 -6.43 22.35
N ARG A 149 12.75 -6.30 23.65
CA ARG A 149 12.21 -5.08 24.26
C ARG A 149 12.97 -3.81 23.88
N SER A 150 14.30 -3.83 24.02
CA SER A 150 15.16 -2.67 23.73
C SER A 150 15.14 -2.31 22.24
N ALA A 151 15.28 -3.31 21.36
CA ALA A 151 15.28 -3.10 19.92
C ALA A 151 13.92 -2.61 19.41
N VAL A 152 12.82 -3.17 19.93
CA VAL A 152 11.45 -2.72 19.64
C VAL A 152 11.28 -1.26 20.08
N GLY A 153 11.67 -0.90 21.30
CA GLY A 153 11.61 0.49 21.77
C GLY A 153 12.35 1.48 20.86
N LEU A 154 13.55 1.11 20.39
CA LEU A 154 14.31 1.91 19.42
C LEU A 154 13.56 2.08 18.10
N VAL A 155 13.09 0.98 17.50
CA VAL A 155 12.35 1.00 16.23
C VAL A 155 11.05 1.82 16.34
N LEU A 156 10.31 1.67 17.44
CA LEU A 156 9.06 2.38 17.65
C LEU A 156 9.25 3.88 17.88
N SER A 157 10.36 4.27 18.49
CA SER A 157 10.69 5.69 18.69
C SER A 157 11.09 6.44 17.43
N GLY A 158 11.45 5.70 16.37
CA GLY A 158 11.98 6.29 15.13
C GLY A 158 13.29 7.07 15.33
N LYS A 159 13.89 7.02 16.53
CA LYS A 159 15.21 7.61 16.81
C LYS A 159 16.27 6.69 16.24
N LYS A 160 16.98 7.18 15.22
CA LYS A 160 18.18 6.51 14.71
C LYS A 160 19.33 6.86 15.64
N ASP A 161 19.84 5.88 16.37
CA ASP A 161 21.11 6.04 17.07
C ASP A 161 22.26 6.07 16.04
N ARG A 162 23.40 6.69 16.39
CA ARG A 162 24.59 6.78 15.54
C ARG A 162 25.03 5.41 15.05
N LYS A 163 25.03 4.40 15.94
CA LYS A 163 25.36 3.01 15.61
C LYS A 163 24.41 2.40 14.57
N MET A 164 23.13 2.78 14.57
CA MET A 164 22.16 2.33 13.57
C MET A 164 22.30 3.05 12.23
N MET A 165 22.93 4.21 12.19
CA MET A 165 23.25 4.90 10.94
C MET A 165 24.46 4.31 10.23
N ASP A 166 25.35 3.65 10.97
CA ASP A 166 26.57 3.03 10.45
C ASP A 166 26.33 1.60 9.91
N GLN A 167 25.13 1.05 10.11
CA GLN A 167 24.72 -0.23 9.54
C GLN A 167 24.34 -0.07 8.05
N SER A 168 24.79 -1.01 7.23
CA SER A 168 24.49 -1.05 5.78
C SER A 168 23.05 -1.50 5.48
N CYS A 169 22.38 -2.13 6.42
CA CYS A 169 21.01 -2.61 6.31
C CYS A 169 20.00 -1.72 7.07
N ASP A 170 18.72 -1.83 6.74
CA ASP A 170 17.65 -1.17 7.51
C ASP A 170 17.53 -1.86 8.88
N PRO A 171 17.87 -1.18 10.00
CA PRO A 171 17.85 -1.79 11.33
C PRO A 171 16.45 -2.26 11.75
N SER A 172 15.39 -1.63 11.22
CA SER A 172 14.03 -2.08 11.46
C SER A 172 13.77 -3.40 10.75
N LEU A 173 14.21 -3.55 9.50
CA LEU A 173 14.04 -4.81 8.76
C LEU A 173 14.83 -5.94 9.43
N ALA A 174 16.08 -5.68 9.82
CA ALA A 174 16.92 -6.66 10.51
C ALA A 174 16.28 -7.15 11.83
N LEU A 175 15.63 -6.25 12.60
CA LEU A 175 14.86 -6.66 13.77
C LEU A 175 13.71 -7.60 13.41
N PHE A 176 12.92 -7.27 12.38
CA PHE A 176 11.79 -8.12 11.98
C PHE A 176 12.22 -9.45 11.35
N GLU A 177 13.37 -9.51 10.68
CA GLU A 177 13.98 -10.78 10.23
C GLU A 177 14.37 -11.63 11.44
N LYS A 178 15.03 -11.02 12.43
CA LYS A 178 15.37 -11.71 13.68
C LYS A 178 14.13 -12.24 14.41
N ILE A 179 13.11 -11.39 14.62
CA ILE A 179 11.85 -11.81 15.26
C ILE A 179 11.17 -12.91 14.44
N TYR A 180 11.21 -12.84 13.11
CA TYR A 180 10.60 -13.84 12.24
C TYR A 180 11.20 -15.23 12.45
N ASP A 181 12.53 -15.32 12.42
CA ASP A 181 13.27 -16.58 12.52
C ASP A 181 13.35 -17.11 13.97
N GLU A 182 13.56 -16.21 14.94
CA GLU A 182 13.84 -16.61 16.32
C GLU A 182 12.60 -16.75 17.20
N ALA A 183 11.45 -16.19 16.81
CA ALA A 183 10.24 -16.23 17.63
C ALA A 183 8.95 -16.52 16.84
N PHE A 184 8.68 -15.78 15.76
CA PHE A 184 7.39 -15.86 15.07
C PHE A 184 7.16 -17.22 14.41
N MET A 185 8.14 -17.78 13.71
CA MET A 185 7.99 -19.08 13.02
C MET A 185 8.33 -20.30 13.88
N LYS A 186 8.78 -20.08 15.13
CA LYS A 186 9.12 -21.17 16.07
C LYS A 186 7.86 -21.83 16.63
N ARG A 187 7.55 -23.04 16.14
CA ARG A 187 6.36 -23.82 16.56
C ARG A 187 6.45 -24.31 18.00
N ASP A 188 7.66 -24.57 18.47
CA ASP A 188 8.01 -24.92 19.85
C ASP A 188 7.76 -23.75 20.82
N ARG A 189 7.80 -22.52 20.31
CA ARG A 189 7.45 -21.33 21.09
C ARG A 189 5.94 -21.12 21.07
N SER A 190 5.28 -21.68 22.07
CA SER A 190 3.88 -21.39 22.38
C SER A 190 3.76 -20.11 23.21
N PHE A 191 2.75 -19.31 22.89
CA PHE A 191 2.33 -18.20 23.76
C PHE A 191 1.24 -18.70 24.71
N GLU A 192 1.44 -18.49 26.00
CA GLU A 192 0.47 -18.80 27.04
C GLU A 192 -0.80 -17.99 26.86
N SER A 193 -1.95 -18.63 27.12
CA SER A 193 -3.25 -17.97 27.17
C SER A 193 -3.27 -16.87 28.25
N LEU A 194 -4.22 -15.94 28.13
CA LEU A 194 -4.50 -15.01 29.23
C LEU A 194 -4.93 -15.79 30.48
N SER A 195 -4.58 -15.27 31.66
CA SER A 195 -5.03 -15.84 32.93
C SER A 195 -6.56 -15.84 33.02
N GLU A 196 -7.11 -16.77 33.80
CA GLU A 196 -8.56 -16.85 34.01
C GLU A 196 -9.15 -15.57 34.56
N ASP A 197 -8.41 -14.81 35.37
CA ASP A 197 -8.89 -13.57 35.96
C ASP A 197 -9.17 -12.50 34.90
N TYR A 198 -8.30 -12.36 33.89
CA TYR A 198 -8.59 -11.50 32.75
C TYR A 198 -9.82 -11.98 31.97
N TRP A 199 -10.01 -13.29 31.82
CA TRP A 199 -11.21 -13.83 31.18
C TRP A 199 -12.48 -13.60 31.98
N LYS A 200 -12.42 -13.63 33.32
CA LYS A 200 -13.54 -13.29 34.21
C LYS A 200 -13.91 -11.82 34.09
N GLU A 201 -12.92 -10.92 34.06
CA GLU A 201 -13.14 -9.49 33.83
C GLU A 201 -13.77 -9.22 32.45
N MET A 202 -13.47 -10.07 31.47
CA MET A 202 -13.98 -9.98 30.11
C MET A 202 -15.22 -10.87 29.86
N ALA A 203 -15.94 -11.28 30.91
CA ALA A 203 -17.12 -12.15 30.76
C ALA A 203 -18.24 -11.57 29.87
N GLU A 204 -18.25 -10.25 29.66
CA GLU A 204 -19.16 -9.56 28.74
C GLU A 204 -18.77 -9.69 27.24
N LEU A 205 -17.59 -10.23 26.93
CA LEU A 205 -17.17 -10.47 25.54
C LEU A 205 -17.99 -11.61 24.90
N PRO A 206 -18.28 -11.54 23.59
CA PRO A 206 -18.79 -12.69 22.84
C PRO A 206 -17.91 -13.92 23.09
N GLN A 207 -18.53 -15.06 23.40
CA GLN A 207 -17.90 -16.26 23.97
C GLN A 207 -16.85 -16.99 23.10
N ASP A 208 -16.46 -16.42 21.97
CA ASP A 208 -15.53 -17.02 21.00
C ASP A 208 -14.05 -16.90 21.46
N LYS A 209 -13.77 -17.36 22.68
CA LYS A 209 -12.40 -17.43 23.24
C LYS A 209 -11.44 -18.21 22.34
N ASP A 210 -11.96 -19.21 21.64
CA ASP A 210 -11.19 -20.10 20.77
C ASP A 210 -10.93 -19.50 19.37
N ARG A 211 -11.55 -18.36 19.05
CA ARG A 211 -11.43 -17.72 17.74
C ARG A 211 -10.07 -17.09 17.50
N TRP A 212 -9.33 -16.77 18.57
CA TRP A 212 -8.00 -16.16 18.47
C TRP A 212 -6.97 -17.03 19.14
N ASN A 213 -6.04 -17.53 18.35
CA ASN A 213 -5.00 -18.40 18.85
C ASN A 213 -3.65 -17.96 18.26
N PRO A 214 -2.74 -17.38 19.08
CA PRO A 214 -1.42 -16.99 18.61
C PRO A 214 -0.57 -18.19 18.18
N ASN A 215 -1.01 -19.42 18.50
CA ASN A 215 -0.38 -20.67 18.13
C ASN A 215 -1.15 -21.43 17.04
N ASN A 216 -2.07 -20.77 16.32
CA ASN A 216 -2.85 -21.38 15.24
C ASN A 216 -1.93 -21.99 14.17
N PRO A 217 -2.06 -23.29 13.84
CA PRO A 217 -1.22 -23.96 12.84
C PRO A 217 -1.16 -23.25 11.47
N SER A 218 -2.26 -22.60 11.08
CA SER A 218 -2.36 -21.89 9.79
C SER A 218 -1.35 -20.74 9.65
N ILE A 219 -0.88 -20.16 10.75
CA ILE A 219 0.16 -19.11 10.75
C ILE A 219 1.45 -19.62 10.08
N PHE A 220 1.73 -20.92 10.22
CA PHE A 220 2.98 -21.55 9.79
C PHE A 220 2.91 -22.20 8.41
N GLU A 221 1.75 -22.21 7.75
CA GLU A 221 1.55 -22.84 6.44
C GLU A 221 2.19 -22.01 5.30
N HIS A 222 2.20 -20.69 5.45
CA HIS A 222 2.69 -19.78 4.43
C HIS A 222 4.14 -19.38 4.66
N LYS A 223 5.01 -19.62 3.67
CA LYS A 223 6.38 -19.10 3.66
C LYS A 223 6.34 -17.57 3.55
N ARG A 224 6.76 -16.90 4.61
CA ARG A 224 6.80 -15.43 4.75
C ARG A 224 8.25 -15.01 5.01
N GLY A 225 8.47 -13.80 5.51
CA GLY A 225 9.79 -13.32 5.90
C GLY A 225 9.71 -12.03 6.72
N GLY A 226 10.85 -11.54 7.21
CA GLY A 226 10.92 -10.32 8.01
C GLY A 226 10.31 -9.10 7.33
N ALA A 227 10.43 -8.97 6.00
CA ALA A 227 9.77 -7.90 5.25
C ALA A 227 8.23 -7.96 5.33
N TRP A 228 7.65 -9.15 5.24
CA TRP A 228 6.22 -9.36 5.42
C TRP A 228 5.80 -9.04 6.85
N LEU A 229 6.59 -9.48 7.84
CA LEU A 229 6.32 -9.26 9.27
C LEU A 229 6.36 -7.76 9.62
N LYS A 230 7.35 -7.03 9.10
CA LYS A 230 7.44 -5.58 9.19
C LYS A 230 6.22 -4.90 8.57
N GLU A 231 5.81 -5.34 7.38
CA GLU A 231 4.61 -4.80 6.74
C GLU A 231 3.34 -5.11 7.54
N THR A 232 3.24 -6.30 8.15
CA THR A 232 2.15 -6.69 9.06
C THR A 232 2.11 -5.78 10.28
N TRP A 233 3.26 -5.45 10.87
CA TRP A 233 3.33 -4.44 11.93
C TRP A 233 2.81 -3.07 11.44
N GLU A 234 3.41 -2.55 10.36
CA GLU A 234 3.19 -1.17 9.91
C GLU A 234 1.79 -0.92 9.34
N ARG A 235 1.23 -1.90 8.61
CA ARG A 235 -0.02 -1.74 7.86
C ARG A 235 -1.22 -2.42 8.51
N TYR A 236 -1.01 -3.38 9.40
CA TYR A 236 -2.08 -4.18 9.99
C TYR A 236 -2.20 -3.99 11.51
N LEU A 237 -1.20 -4.43 12.29
CA LEU A 237 -1.29 -4.41 13.76
C LEU A 237 -1.27 -2.98 14.32
N ARG A 238 -0.22 -2.20 14.02
CA ARG A 238 0.00 -0.87 14.61
C ARG A 238 -1.14 0.11 14.31
N PRO A 239 -1.67 0.25 13.07
CA PRO A 239 -2.74 1.20 12.80
C PRO A 239 -4.03 0.86 13.55
N ARG A 240 -4.39 -0.42 13.66
CA ARG A 240 -5.59 -0.87 14.39
C ARG A 240 -5.43 -0.66 15.88
N TYR A 241 -4.31 -1.09 16.45
CA TYR A 241 -4.03 -0.91 17.87
C TYR A 241 -4.02 0.57 18.27
N LYS A 242 -3.33 1.42 17.49
CA LYS A 242 -3.30 2.87 17.72
C LYS A 242 -4.66 3.53 17.54
N ALA A 243 -5.47 3.08 16.58
CA ALA A 243 -6.83 3.62 16.38
C ALA A 243 -7.74 3.27 17.56
N ALA A 244 -7.70 2.03 18.05
CA ALA A 244 -8.45 1.59 19.22
C ALA A 244 -8.03 2.37 20.48
N LEU A 245 -6.73 2.47 20.75
CA LEU A 245 -6.19 3.29 21.85
C LEU A 245 -6.58 4.75 21.74
N GLY A 246 -6.44 5.35 20.54
CA GLY A 246 -6.80 6.75 20.32
C GLY A 246 -8.29 7.02 20.54
N LYS A 247 -9.16 6.09 20.12
CA LYS A 247 -10.61 6.18 20.34
C LYS A 247 -10.94 6.03 21.84
N TRP A 248 -10.38 5.02 22.49
CA TRP A 248 -10.55 4.77 23.92
C TRP A 248 -10.11 5.99 24.75
N ASN A 249 -8.92 6.52 24.49
CA ASN A 249 -8.41 7.71 25.19
C ASN A 249 -9.28 8.93 24.96
N LYS A 250 -9.73 9.15 23.72
CA LYS A 250 -10.57 10.30 23.38
C LYS A 250 -11.92 10.27 24.11
N GLU A 251 -12.52 9.09 24.24
CA GLU A 251 -13.87 8.93 24.79
C GLU A 251 -13.88 8.76 26.31
N THR A 252 -12.79 8.28 26.92
CA THR A 252 -12.75 7.94 28.36
C THR A 252 -11.69 8.68 29.15
N GLY A 253 -10.83 9.48 28.50
CA GLY A 253 -9.60 9.96 29.13
C GLY A 253 -8.60 8.83 29.46
N GLY A 254 -8.79 7.65 28.85
CA GLY A 254 -8.07 6.41 29.17
C GLY A 254 -8.65 5.64 30.38
N GLY A 255 -9.78 6.10 30.93
CA GLY A 255 -10.61 5.36 31.88
C GLY A 255 -9.87 4.79 33.09
N GLN A 256 -10.40 3.72 33.66
CA GLN A 256 -9.76 3.01 34.79
C GLN A 256 -8.57 2.12 34.37
N GLY A 257 -8.11 2.17 33.12
CA GLY A 257 -7.08 1.25 32.61
C GLY A 257 -7.50 -0.23 32.47
N LYS A 258 -8.78 -0.57 32.74
CA LYS A 258 -9.26 -1.96 32.72
C LYS A 258 -9.40 -2.52 31.30
N PRO A 259 -8.94 -3.76 31.02
CA PRO A 259 -9.07 -4.40 29.69
C PRO A 259 -10.51 -4.51 29.17
N ALA A 260 -11.47 -4.78 30.07
CA ALA A 260 -12.89 -4.89 29.73
C ALA A 260 -13.46 -3.62 29.07
N ASN A 261 -12.95 -2.45 29.47
CA ASN A 261 -13.34 -1.17 28.88
C ASN A 261 -12.72 -1.00 27.48
N PHE A 262 -11.45 -1.40 27.31
CA PHE A 262 -10.72 -1.22 26.04
C PHE A 262 -11.35 -1.99 24.87
N TYR A 263 -11.90 -3.17 25.12
CA TYR A 263 -12.60 -3.99 24.12
C TYR A 263 -13.62 -3.20 23.28
N ARG A 264 -14.44 -2.35 23.92
CA ARG A 264 -15.52 -1.60 23.25
C ARG A 264 -15.00 -0.61 22.19
N TYR A 265 -13.69 -0.38 22.17
CA TYR A 265 -12.99 0.52 21.25
C TYR A 265 -12.20 -0.23 20.17
N CYS A 266 -12.09 -1.55 20.27
CA CYS A 266 -11.41 -2.42 19.32
C CYS A 266 -12.26 -2.61 18.04
N GLY A 267 -12.28 -1.60 17.17
CA GLY A 267 -12.76 -1.73 15.79
C GLY A 267 -14.15 -2.37 15.61
N LYS A 268 -14.35 -3.08 14.50
CA LYS A 268 -15.53 -3.94 14.27
C LYS A 268 -15.28 -5.33 14.91
N GLN A 269 -16.28 -6.21 14.94
CA GLN A 269 -16.32 -7.61 15.45
C GLN A 269 -15.12 -8.56 15.14
N CYS A 270 -14.08 -8.12 14.45
CA CYS A 270 -12.90 -8.93 14.10
C CYS A 270 -11.60 -8.46 14.74
N ASP A 271 -11.61 -7.38 15.54
CA ASP A 271 -10.40 -6.78 16.14
C ASP A 271 -10.30 -6.99 17.66
N GLU A 272 -11.17 -7.82 18.24
CA GLU A 272 -11.22 -8.12 19.68
C GLU A 272 -9.92 -8.77 20.20
N TRP A 273 -9.17 -9.47 19.35
CA TRP A 273 -7.83 -9.99 19.67
C TRP A 273 -6.84 -8.90 20.09
N LEU A 274 -7.08 -7.63 19.76
CA LEU A 274 -6.27 -6.50 20.24
C LEU A 274 -6.32 -6.33 21.75
N VAL A 275 -7.36 -6.82 22.43
CA VAL A 275 -7.47 -6.77 23.90
C VAL A 275 -6.37 -7.61 24.54
N TRP A 276 -6.04 -8.76 23.95
CA TRP A 276 -4.94 -9.58 24.42
C TRP A 276 -3.59 -8.88 24.23
N VAL A 277 -3.38 -8.24 23.07
CA VAL A 277 -2.21 -7.38 22.85
C VAL A 277 -2.15 -6.25 23.86
N PHE A 278 -3.28 -5.62 24.19
CA PHE A 278 -3.37 -4.55 25.18
C PHE A 278 -2.96 -5.03 26.58
N ILE A 279 -3.50 -6.16 27.05
CA ILE A 279 -3.16 -6.73 28.36
C ILE A 279 -1.66 -7.02 28.45
N LYS A 280 -1.11 -7.68 27.41
CA LYS A 280 0.31 -8.02 27.38
C LYS A 280 1.19 -6.79 27.22
N ASP A 281 0.75 -5.76 26.51
CA ASP A 281 1.49 -4.50 26.42
C ASP A 281 1.47 -3.74 27.75
N MET A 282 0.34 -3.76 28.47
CA MET A 282 0.19 -3.19 29.81
C MET A 282 1.17 -3.83 30.80
N GLU A 283 1.28 -5.17 30.83
CA GLU A 283 2.29 -5.91 31.61
C GLU A 283 3.74 -5.49 31.27
N LYS A 284 3.95 -4.92 30.09
CA LYS A 284 5.25 -4.47 29.57
C LYS A 284 5.39 -2.95 29.56
N ASN A 285 4.60 -2.22 30.34
CA ASN A 285 4.62 -0.76 30.45
C ASN A 285 4.32 -0.05 29.11
N PHE A 286 3.35 -0.56 28.36
CA PHE A 286 2.87 0.04 27.12
C PHE A 286 3.99 0.26 26.08
N LEU A 287 4.83 -0.75 25.89
CA LEU A 287 5.94 -0.73 24.93
C LEU A 287 5.46 -0.46 23.50
N LEU A 288 4.37 -1.11 23.07
CA LEU A 288 3.83 -1.00 21.71
C LEU A 288 3.02 0.29 21.52
N ALA A 289 2.32 0.74 22.57
CA ALA A 289 1.53 1.97 22.54
C ALA A 289 2.37 3.25 22.62
N SER A 290 3.49 3.22 23.36
CA SER A 290 4.32 4.40 23.57
C SER A 290 5.32 4.63 22.43
N PRO A 291 5.38 5.83 21.83
CA PRO A 291 6.46 6.18 20.91
C PRO A 291 7.81 6.38 21.63
N THR A 292 7.86 6.35 22.97
CA THR A 292 9.11 6.56 23.74
C THR A 292 9.45 5.43 24.71
N GLY A 293 8.64 4.35 24.75
CA GLY A 293 8.88 3.16 25.56
C GLY A 293 8.75 3.42 27.06
N GLY A 294 7.64 2.99 27.66
CA GLY A 294 7.62 2.69 29.09
C GLY A 294 6.69 3.52 29.99
N GLN A 295 5.90 4.45 29.46
CA GLN A 295 4.82 5.05 30.23
C GLN A 295 3.55 5.14 29.39
N MET A 296 2.43 4.81 30.04
CA MET A 296 1.11 5.18 29.59
C MET A 296 1.16 6.70 29.29
N PRO A 297 0.75 7.15 28.09
CA PRO A 297 0.87 8.57 27.73
C PRO A 297 0.38 9.47 28.87
N ALA A 298 1.15 10.47 29.26
CA ALA A 298 0.90 11.27 30.47
C ALA A 298 -0.51 11.90 30.55
N HIS A 299 -1.25 11.97 29.43
CA HIS A 299 -2.65 12.39 29.37
C HIS A 299 -3.67 11.33 29.87
N ILE A 300 -3.23 10.11 30.18
CA ILE A 300 -4.04 9.03 30.75
C ILE A 300 -3.73 8.86 32.25
N SER A 301 -2.54 9.30 32.69
CA SER A 301 -2.16 9.38 34.10
C SER A 301 -2.48 10.74 34.73
N VAL A 302 -3.23 11.61 34.04
CA VAL A 302 -3.78 12.79 34.71
C VAL A 302 -4.92 12.25 35.55
N GLU A 303 -4.63 12.08 36.83
CA GLU A 303 -5.60 12.07 37.92
C GLU A 303 -6.78 12.94 37.50
N ALA A 304 -7.97 12.35 37.47
CA ALA A 304 -9.19 13.12 37.31
C ALA A 304 -9.20 14.14 38.45
N GLY A 305 -8.74 15.36 38.14
CA GLY A 305 -8.59 16.46 39.07
C GLY A 305 -9.95 16.85 39.59
N PHE A 306 -10.37 16.19 40.66
CA PHE A 306 -10.78 16.93 41.83
C PHE A 306 -9.50 17.57 42.37
N GLU A 307 -9.27 18.84 42.03
CA GLU A 307 -8.49 19.69 42.93
C GLU A 307 -9.26 19.64 44.25
N SER A 308 -8.81 18.79 45.18
CA SER A 308 -9.19 18.95 46.57
C SER A 308 -8.60 20.30 46.96
N GLU A 309 -9.47 21.30 47.09
CA GLU A 309 -9.19 22.54 47.81
C GLU A 309 -8.74 22.16 49.22
N SER A 310 -7.46 21.88 49.39
CA SER A 310 -6.80 21.99 50.68
C SER A 310 -6.43 23.47 50.80
N GLU A 311 -7.35 24.22 51.40
CA GLU A 311 -6.99 25.37 52.22
C GLU A 311 -5.94 24.88 53.23
N ASP A 312 -4.71 25.41 53.12
CA ASP A 312 -4.05 26.08 54.25
C ASP A 312 -2.57 26.43 53.96
N ASP A 313 -2.29 27.68 54.33
CA ASP A 313 -1.07 28.25 54.91
C ASP A 313 0.20 28.58 54.10
N ASP A 314 0.46 29.89 54.12
CA ASP A 314 1.72 30.63 54.01
C ASP A 314 2.98 29.90 54.52
N VAL A 315 4.11 29.99 53.79
CA VAL A 315 5.44 30.46 54.25
C VAL A 315 6.45 30.55 53.08
N ARG A 316 6.73 31.79 52.64
CA ARG A 316 8.04 32.49 52.50
C ARG A 316 9.30 31.81 51.86
N SER A 317 9.76 32.41 50.73
CA SER A 317 11.16 32.73 50.30
C SER A 317 12.16 31.57 49.99
N THR A 318 13.12 31.56 49.05
CA THR A 318 13.83 32.55 48.19
C THR A 318 14.78 31.80 47.22
N SER A 319 14.96 32.30 45.97
CA SER A 319 16.18 32.24 45.09
C SER A 319 16.70 30.85 44.64
N SER A 320 17.33 30.58 43.49
CA SER A 320 17.80 31.29 42.28
C SER A 320 18.35 30.23 41.29
N SER A 321 18.26 30.46 39.97
CA SER A 321 19.42 30.42 39.04
C SER A 321 19.02 30.28 37.58
N SER A 322 19.53 31.23 36.81
CA SER A 322 19.33 31.51 35.40
C SER A 322 20.47 30.89 34.57
N SER A 323 20.14 30.06 33.56
CA SER A 323 21.10 29.71 32.48
C SER A 323 20.40 29.07 31.26
N VAL A 324 19.52 29.82 30.58
CA VAL A 324 18.87 29.34 29.34
C VAL A 324 19.02 30.37 28.22
N SER A 325 20.20 30.47 27.60
CA SER A 325 20.36 31.29 26.37
C SER A 325 21.34 30.76 25.32
N SER A 326 22.11 29.70 25.60
CA SER A 326 23.11 29.16 24.64
C SER A 326 22.61 27.97 23.79
N SER A 327 21.48 27.34 24.15
CA SER A 327 20.96 26.13 23.49
C SER A 327 20.20 26.42 22.17
N GLY A 328 19.65 27.62 21.99
CA GLY A 328 18.86 28.00 20.81
C GLY A 328 19.67 28.06 19.51
N LYS A 329 20.89 28.62 19.56
CA LYS A 329 21.73 28.80 18.36
C LYS A 329 22.28 27.46 17.81
N ARG A 330 22.62 26.50 18.68
CA ARG A 330 23.05 25.16 18.26
C ARG A 330 21.92 24.37 17.60
N ARG A 331 20.68 24.48 18.11
CA ARG A 331 19.50 23.81 17.55
C ARG A 331 19.11 24.36 16.18
N ALA A 332 19.22 25.68 15.98
CA ALA A 332 18.97 26.32 14.68
C ALA A 332 19.96 25.88 13.59
N ASN A 333 21.26 25.81 13.90
CA ASN A 333 22.28 25.36 12.94
C ASN A 333 22.15 23.87 12.57
N TYR A 334 21.82 23.01 13.54
CA TYR A 334 21.55 21.60 13.27
C TYR A 334 20.34 21.41 12.35
N ASN A 335 19.25 22.14 12.60
CA ASN A 335 18.05 22.10 11.77
C ASN A 335 18.34 22.57 10.33
N LYS A 336 19.16 23.61 10.15
CA LYS A 336 19.56 24.12 8.82
C LYS A 336 20.41 23.09 8.05
N LYS A 337 21.34 22.39 8.72
CA LYS A 337 22.15 21.33 8.11
C LYS A 337 21.32 20.11 7.71
N MET A 338 20.37 19.70 8.57
CA MET A 338 19.44 18.60 8.28
C MET A 338 18.47 18.93 7.13
N ALA A 339 18.00 20.18 7.05
CA ALA A 339 17.17 20.64 5.92
C ALA A 339 17.94 20.60 4.59
N LYS A 340 19.22 21.00 4.57
CA LYS A 340 20.08 20.94 3.37
C LYS A 340 20.34 19.50 2.92
N ARG A 341 20.64 18.59 3.85
CA ARG A 341 20.79 17.15 3.57
C ARG A 341 19.50 16.50 3.05
N LYS A 342 18.35 16.82 3.66
CA LYS A 342 17.04 16.34 3.17
C LYS A 342 16.75 16.84 1.75
N LYS A 343 17.13 18.07 1.40
CA LYS A 343 16.98 18.59 0.03
C LYS A 343 17.88 17.86 -0.98
N ALA A 344 19.15 17.59 -0.63
CA ALA A 344 20.07 16.86 -1.48
C ALA A 344 19.60 15.41 -1.72
N ASN A 345 19.24 14.69 -0.65
CA ASN A 345 18.80 13.30 -0.76
C ASN A 345 17.48 13.18 -1.56
N ARG A 346 16.57 14.14 -1.42
CA ARG A 346 15.34 14.21 -2.23
C ARG A 346 15.59 14.44 -3.71
N LYS A 347 16.60 15.24 -4.09
CA LYS A 347 16.98 15.42 -5.50
C LYS A 347 17.48 14.10 -6.09
N GLU A 348 18.36 13.40 -5.37
CA GLU A 348 18.87 12.11 -5.80
C GLU A 348 17.76 11.06 -5.93
N THR A 349 16.83 11.01 -4.96
CA THR A 349 15.68 10.09 -5.04
C THR A 349 14.75 10.42 -6.21
N ALA A 350 14.51 11.70 -6.50
CA ALA A 350 13.67 12.13 -7.61
C ALA A 350 14.28 11.76 -8.98
N VAL A 351 15.60 11.90 -9.13
CA VAL A 351 16.32 11.48 -10.35
C VAL A 351 16.24 9.96 -10.53
N LYS A 352 16.44 9.18 -9.46
CA LYS A 352 16.31 7.72 -9.51
C LYS A 352 14.88 7.27 -9.85
N LEU A 353 13.86 7.97 -9.32
CA LEU A 353 12.46 7.68 -9.61
C LEU A 353 12.09 8.01 -11.06
N ALA A 354 12.56 9.14 -11.59
CA ALA A 354 12.33 9.52 -12.99
C ALA A 354 13.01 8.54 -13.97
N ALA A 355 14.22 8.07 -13.66
CA ALA A 355 14.90 7.04 -14.43
C ALA A 355 14.13 5.69 -14.40
N ALA A 356 13.60 5.31 -13.23
CA ALA A 356 12.75 4.12 -13.11
C ALA A 356 11.46 4.25 -13.93
N ASP A 357 10.76 5.38 -13.84
CA ASP A 357 9.53 5.64 -14.60
C ASP A 357 9.77 5.58 -16.13
N GLN A 358 10.91 6.11 -16.59
CA GLN A 358 11.32 6.00 -17.99
C GLN A 358 11.58 4.55 -18.41
N GLN A 359 12.25 3.75 -17.57
CA GLN A 359 12.45 2.33 -17.82
C GLN A 359 11.12 1.56 -17.84
N TYR A 360 10.21 1.81 -16.89
CA TYR A 360 8.88 1.19 -16.87
C TYR A 360 8.06 1.54 -18.11
N SER A 361 8.12 2.80 -18.58
CA SER A 361 7.43 3.21 -19.80
C SER A 361 7.96 2.46 -21.03
N LYS A 362 9.28 2.26 -21.12
CA LYS A 362 9.90 1.47 -22.20
C LYS A 362 9.46 0.00 -22.15
N ILE A 363 9.46 -0.61 -20.97
CA ILE A 363 9.00 -1.99 -20.77
C ILE A 363 7.50 -2.12 -21.13
N SER A 364 6.67 -1.17 -20.70
CA SER A 364 5.23 -1.19 -21.01
C SER A 364 4.98 -1.18 -22.50
N ARG A 365 5.67 -0.30 -23.26
CA ARG A 365 5.55 -0.27 -24.73
C ARG A 365 5.98 -1.58 -25.38
N MET A 366 7.03 -2.22 -24.87
CA MET A 366 7.48 -3.53 -25.37
C MET A 366 6.44 -4.62 -25.10
N ILE A 367 5.76 -4.58 -23.94
CA ILE A 367 4.65 -5.49 -23.63
C ILE A 367 3.49 -5.25 -24.59
N ASP A 368 3.10 -4.01 -24.84
CA ASP A 368 2.00 -3.67 -25.75
C ASP A 368 2.30 -4.15 -27.19
N VAL A 369 3.54 -3.99 -27.66
CA VAL A 369 3.98 -4.50 -28.98
C VAL A 369 3.89 -6.03 -29.01
N ALA A 370 4.38 -6.72 -27.97
CA ALA A 370 4.30 -8.17 -27.88
C ALA A 370 2.84 -8.66 -27.85
N GLU A 371 1.96 -8.01 -27.09
CA GLU A 371 0.53 -8.35 -27.04
C GLU A 371 -0.18 -8.13 -28.37
N ASN A 372 0.13 -7.06 -29.08
CA ASN A 372 -0.44 -6.80 -30.41
C ASN A 372 0.09 -7.80 -31.45
N LEU A 373 1.37 -8.15 -31.40
CA LEU A 373 1.94 -9.19 -32.25
C LEU A 373 1.25 -10.54 -31.99
N MET A 374 1.11 -10.93 -30.72
CA MET A 374 0.43 -12.17 -30.34
C MET A 374 -1.03 -12.21 -30.82
N LYS A 375 -1.77 -11.10 -30.69
CA LYS A 375 -3.15 -11.01 -31.20
C LYS A 375 -3.21 -11.12 -32.72
N SER A 376 -2.29 -10.45 -33.43
CA SER A 376 -2.17 -10.54 -34.89
C SER A 376 -1.90 -11.98 -35.33
N MET A 377 -0.97 -12.66 -34.66
CA MET A 377 -0.64 -14.07 -34.91
C MET A 377 -1.85 -14.97 -34.65
N GLN A 378 -2.55 -14.79 -33.54
CA GLN A 378 -3.75 -15.57 -33.23
C GLN A 378 -4.87 -15.36 -34.27
N SER A 379 -5.05 -14.14 -34.77
CA SER A 379 -5.98 -13.87 -35.88
C SER A 379 -5.55 -14.53 -37.20
N ASN A 380 -4.24 -14.55 -37.50
CA ASN A 380 -3.71 -15.23 -38.68
C ASN A 380 -3.84 -16.76 -38.58
N MET A 381 -3.67 -17.34 -37.39
CA MET A 381 -3.87 -18.78 -37.15
C MET A 381 -5.32 -19.23 -37.41
N VAL A 382 -6.31 -18.39 -37.09
CA VAL A 382 -7.71 -18.67 -37.41
C VAL A 382 -7.95 -18.63 -38.93
N ALA A 383 -7.15 -17.83 -39.65
CA ALA A 383 -7.27 -17.66 -41.10
C ALA A 383 -6.51 -18.74 -41.90
N ASN A 384 -5.35 -19.22 -41.41
CA ASN A 384 -4.50 -20.19 -42.09
C ASN A 384 -4.36 -21.47 -41.24
N LYS A 385 -5.08 -22.53 -41.64
CA LYS A 385 -5.15 -23.82 -40.92
C LYS A 385 -3.88 -24.69 -40.98
N THR A 386 -2.78 -24.23 -41.58
CA THR A 386 -1.68 -25.13 -42.00
C THR A 386 -0.34 -24.90 -41.31
N ASP A 387 -0.20 -23.95 -40.39
CA ASP A 387 1.07 -23.73 -39.71
C ASP A 387 1.18 -24.61 -38.46
N THR A 388 2.12 -25.57 -38.50
CA THR A 388 2.40 -26.50 -37.41
C THR A 388 2.86 -25.77 -36.14
N VAL A 389 2.54 -26.33 -34.96
CA VAL A 389 2.96 -25.84 -33.62
C VAL A 389 4.47 -25.53 -33.56
N ALA A 390 5.29 -26.27 -34.33
CA ALA A 390 6.72 -26.07 -34.42
C ALA A 390 7.12 -24.70 -35.01
N SER A 391 6.43 -24.23 -36.05
CA SER A 391 6.65 -22.92 -36.65
C SER A 391 6.37 -21.80 -35.65
N PHE A 392 5.28 -21.95 -34.89
CA PHE A 392 4.86 -21.00 -33.86
C PHE A 392 5.85 -20.89 -32.69
N VAL A 393 6.36 -22.04 -32.21
CA VAL A 393 7.40 -22.06 -31.17
C VAL A 393 8.67 -21.37 -31.65
N ALA A 394 9.06 -21.56 -32.91
CA ALA A 394 10.23 -20.91 -33.49
C ALA A 394 10.07 -19.38 -33.58
N GLU A 395 8.92 -18.86 -34.00
CA GLU A 395 8.68 -17.41 -34.08
C GLU A 395 8.64 -16.74 -32.70
N VAL A 396 8.07 -17.42 -31.70
CA VAL A 396 8.06 -16.95 -30.32
C VAL A 396 9.49 -16.87 -29.79
N ASP A 397 10.31 -17.89 -30.05
CA ASP A 397 11.71 -17.89 -29.64
C ASP A 397 12.51 -16.75 -30.32
N VAL A 398 12.27 -16.48 -31.60
CA VAL A 398 12.86 -15.31 -32.30
C VAL A 398 12.43 -13.99 -31.66
N CYS A 399 11.17 -13.85 -31.24
CA CYS A 399 10.71 -12.66 -30.53
C CYS A 399 11.37 -12.52 -29.15
N PHE A 400 11.53 -13.62 -28.41
CA PHE A 400 12.24 -13.63 -27.14
C PHE A 400 13.73 -13.30 -27.29
N GLU A 401 14.38 -13.75 -28.36
CA GLU A 401 15.76 -13.35 -28.69
C GLU A 401 15.87 -11.85 -29.02
N LYS A 402 14.94 -11.30 -29.81
CA LYS A 402 14.88 -9.86 -30.09
C LYS A 402 14.63 -9.03 -28.84
N LEU A 403 13.86 -9.55 -27.88
CA LEU A 403 13.63 -8.92 -26.57
C LEU A 403 14.86 -9.03 -25.65
N ASN A 404 15.67 -10.08 -25.82
CA ASN A 404 16.98 -10.26 -25.20
C ASN A 404 18.10 -9.52 -25.96
N ASN A 405 17.79 -8.40 -26.62
CA ASN A 405 18.77 -7.57 -27.33
C ASN A 405 20.01 -7.31 -26.45
N THR A 406 21.15 -7.84 -26.89
CA THR A 406 22.44 -7.82 -26.18
C THR A 406 22.87 -6.40 -25.85
N ALA A 407 22.70 -5.45 -26.77
CA ALA A 407 23.03 -4.05 -26.54
C ALA A 407 22.18 -3.40 -25.43
N HIS A 408 20.90 -3.78 -25.32
CA HIS A 408 20.06 -3.31 -24.22
C HIS A 408 20.47 -3.93 -22.88
N LEU A 409 20.72 -5.25 -22.87
CA LEU A 409 21.15 -5.96 -21.67
C LEU A 409 22.53 -5.52 -21.18
N GLU A 410 23.42 -5.09 -22.07
CA GLU A 410 24.75 -4.52 -21.74
C GLU A 410 24.66 -3.11 -21.17
N SER A 411 23.62 -2.35 -21.51
CA SER A 411 23.34 -1.03 -20.91
C SER A 411 22.77 -1.10 -19.48
N MET A 412 22.41 -2.29 -19.00
CA MET A 412 21.83 -2.49 -17.67
C MET A 412 22.90 -2.82 -16.63
N SER A 413 22.67 -2.44 -15.37
CA SER A 413 23.48 -2.93 -14.26
C SER A 413 23.33 -4.45 -14.11
N PRO A 414 24.31 -5.16 -13.51
CA PRO A 414 24.26 -6.61 -13.33
C PRO A 414 22.97 -7.11 -12.66
N ASP A 415 22.54 -6.46 -11.58
CA ASP A 415 21.32 -6.84 -10.84
C ASP A 415 20.04 -6.61 -11.65
N SER A 416 19.98 -5.52 -12.42
CA SER A 416 18.85 -5.23 -13.31
C SER A 416 18.80 -6.19 -14.49
N LYS A 417 19.96 -6.57 -15.04
CA LYS A 417 20.10 -7.58 -16.11
C LYS A 417 19.63 -8.95 -15.63
N GLU A 418 20.04 -9.37 -14.44
CA GLU A 418 19.61 -10.62 -13.79
C GLU A 418 18.08 -10.64 -13.57
N SER A 419 17.53 -9.55 -13.03
CA SER A 419 16.08 -9.42 -12.78
C SER A 419 15.27 -9.43 -14.09
N TYR A 420 15.77 -8.76 -15.13
CA TYR A 420 15.15 -8.73 -16.45
C TYR A 420 15.14 -10.12 -17.11
N LYS A 421 16.26 -10.85 -17.04
CA LYS A 421 16.34 -12.24 -17.53
C LYS A 421 15.37 -13.16 -16.79
N ARG A 422 15.27 -13.07 -15.46
CA ARG A 422 14.33 -13.88 -14.66
C ARG A 422 12.88 -13.59 -15.04
N PHE A 423 12.52 -12.32 -15.24
CA PHE A 423 11.19 -11.92 -15.66
C PHE A 423 10.81 -12.55 -17.00
N TRP A 424 11.66 -12.43 -18.02
CA TRP A 424 11.38 -12.97 -19.35
C TRP A 424 11.39 -14.51 -19.37
N ASN A 425 12.30 -15.16 -18.66
CA ASN A 425 12.31 -16.61 -18.54
C ASN A 425 11.03 -17.15 -17.88
N SER A 426 10.54 -16.48 -16.84
CA SER A 426 9.26 -16.81 -16.20
C SER A 426 8.09 -16.66 -17.19
N ARG A 427 8.08 -15.58 -17.98
CA ARG A 427 7.03 -15.33 -18.97
C ARG A 427 7.08 -16.32 -20.14
N ARG A 428 8.27 -16.67 -20.64
CA ARG A 428 8.48 -17.74 -21.62
C ARG A 428 7.94 -19.07 -21.10
N LYS A 429 8.29 -19.44 -19.85
CA LYS A 429 7.83 -20.69 -19.23
C LYS A 429 6.29 -20.74 -19.11
N SER A 430 5.67 -19.65 -18.66
CA SER A 430 4.20 -19.54 -18.56
C SER A 430 3.53 -19.67 -19.93
N TYR A 431 4.14 -19.07 -20.96
CA TYR A 431 3.63 -19.16 -22.32
C TYR A 431 3.74 -20.57 -22.91
N MET A 432 4.91 -21.21 -22.80
CA MET A 432 5.10 -22.58 -23.28
C MET A 432 4.18 -23.57 -22.58
N ALA A 433 3.81 -23.33 -21.32
CA ALA A 433 2.80 -24.12 -20.64
C ALA A 433 1.41 -23.99 -21.29
N ARG A 434 1.01 -22.78 -21.69
CA ARG A 434 -0.27 -22.55 -22.39
C ARG A 434 -0.30 -23.15 -23.79
N VAL A 435 0.82 -23.11 -24.51
CA VAL A 435 0.93 -23.75 -25.83
C VAL A 435 0.75 -25.27 -25.68
N LYS A 436 1.41 -25.89 -24.69
CA LYS A 436 1.23 -27.31 -24.38
C LYS A 436 -0.19 -27.66 -23.95
N GLU A 437 -0.83 -26.81 -23.16
CA GLU A 437 -2.22 -26.99 -22.74
C GLU A 437 -3.18 -26.89 -23.93
N ALA A 438 -2.96 -25.95 -24.85
CA ALA A 438 -3.75 -25.84 -26.08
C ALA A 438 -3.57 -27.07 -26.99
N ASP A 439 -2.34 -27.57 -27.11
CA ASP A 439 -2.00 -28.81 -27.81
C ASP A 439 -2.72 -30.03 -27.23
N GLN A 440 -2.67 -30.21 -25.91
CA GLN A 440 -3.40 -31.28 -25.21
C GLN A 440 -4.92 -31.19 -25.37
N ASN A 441 -5.46 -30.00 -25.60
CA ASN A 441 -6.89 -29.78 -25.81
C ASN A 441 -7.32 -29.94 -27.28
N GLY A 442 -6.44 -30.40 -28.18
CA GLY A 442 -6.75 -30.62 -29.59
C GLY A 442 -7.05 -29.35 -30.37
N LEU A 443 -6.57 -28.19 -29.90
CA LEU A 443 -6.70 -26.92 -30.64
C LEU A 443 -5.84 -26.89 -31.91
N PHE A 444 -4.82 -27.74 -31.98
CA PHE A 444 -4.04 -27.99 -33.17
C PHE A 444 -4.47 -29.37 -33.66
N GLY A 445 -5.31 -29.42 -34.69
CA GLY A 445 -5.85 -30.68 -35.21
C GLY A 445 -4.74 -31.56 -35.78
N ASP A 446 -4.85 -32.87 -35.52
CA ASP A 446 -4.08 -33.89 -36.22
C ASP A 446 -4.67 -34.06 -37.63
N ASP A 447 -4.16 -33.31 -38.61
CA ASP A 447 -4.36 -33.61 -40.04
C ASP A 447 -3.26 -34.57 -40.54
#